data_AF-A0A357HXV3-F1
#
_entry.id   AF-A0A357HXV3-F1
#
_cell.length_a   1.000
_cell.length_b   1.000
_cell.length_c   1.000
_cell.angle_alpha   90.00
_cell.angle_beta   90.00
_cell.angle_gamma   90.00
#
_symmetry.space_group_name_H-M   'P 1'
#
loop_
_entity.id
_entity.type
_entity.pdbx_description
1 polymer ?
#
loop_
_entity_poly.entity_id
_entity_poly.type
_entity_poly.pdbx_seq_one_letter_code
_entity_poly.pdbx_strand_id
1 'polypeptide(L)'
;MPRLHCSGKGVRLMEYTKEALSFEVQADRLLKRGLVADRDELIQRLSSVSYYRLSGYLYPYRKEGSDEFREGTRLGEVWNRYCFDRRLRVLMLDAIERIEVSIRTKTVYHFSHAHGAFGYCDVSAFPKMKNRKTFPNWHGAHKLRNDRSGILIMMCWDFLRKISPTSRWRERVEALFREYPEVPSINLGLTEDWMNHPIWKP
;
A
#
# COMPACT_ATOMS: atom_id res chain seq x y z
N MET A 1 -16.62 -10.39 4.08
CA MET A 1 -17.08 -9.92 5.41
C MET A 1 -18.50 -9.37 5.27
N PRO A 2 -19.47 -9.85 6.06
CA PRO A 2 -20.82 -9.31 6.06
C PRO A 2 -20.79 -7.86 6.57
N ARG A 3 -21.47 -6.93 5.87
CA ARG A 3 -21.71 -5.58 6.39
C ARG A 3 -22.99 -5.61 7.20
N LEU A 4 -22.90 -5.31 8.49
CA LEU A 4 -24.05 -5.12 9.35
C LEU A 4 -24.68 -3.76 9.04
N HIS A 5 -25.95 -3.76 8.63
CA HIS A 5 -26.76 -2.55 8.54
C HIS A 5 -27.76 -2.59 9.69
N CYS A 6 -27.48 -1.85 10.77
CA CYS A 6 -28.40 -1.72 11.90
C CYS A 6 -29.48 -0.70 11.53
N SER A 7 -30.61 -1.18 11.01
CA SER A 7 -31.88 -0.45 11.07
C SER A 7 -32.72 -1.06 12.19
N GLY A 8 -33.40 -0.21 12.96
CA GLY A 8 -34.01 -0.50 14.28
C GLY A 8 -35.17 -1.51 14.33
N LYS A 9 -35.22 -2.50 13.42
CA LYS A 9 -36.14 -3.64 13.47
C LYS A 9 -35.46 -4.87 12.88
N GLY A 10 -34.93 -5.74 13.74
CA GLY A 10 -34.45 -7.10 13.40
C GLY A 10 -33.20 -7.14 12.52
N VAL A 11 -32.16 -7.83 13.00
CA VAL A 11 -30.99 -8.16 12.18
C VAL A 11 -31.43 -9.13 11.07
N ARG A 12 -31.67 -8.62 9.86
CA ARG A 12 -31.78 -9.47 8.66
C ARG A 12 -30.37 -9.93 8.30
N LEU A 13 -30.03 -11.17 8.66
CA LEU A 13 -28.86 -11.87 8.12
C LEU A 13 -29.09 -12.03 6.61
N MET A 14 -28.47 -11.18 5.79
CA MET A 14 -28.31 -11.48 4.37
C MET A 14 -27.35 -12.67 4.29
N GLU A 15 -27.90 -13.85 4.03
CA GLU A 15 -27.10 -15.04 3.76
C GLU A 15 -26.25 -14.80 2.52
N TYR A 16 -24.93 -14.91 2.69
CA TYR A 16 -24.00 -14.86 1.59
C TYR A 16 -23.96 -16.24 0.92
N THR A 17 -24.77 -16.41 -0.13
CA THR A 17 -25.01 -17.70 -0.79
C THR A 17 -23.98 -18.07 -1.87
N LYS A 18 -22.90 -17.30 -2.03
CA LYS A 18 -21.91 -17.58 -3.07
C LYS A 18 -21.00 -18.72 -2.64
N GLU A 19 -21.01 -19.80 -3.42
CA GLU A 19 -20.14 -20.96 -3.23
C GLU A 19 -18.66 -20.61 -3.43
N ALA A 20 -17.79 -21.27 -2.66
CA ALA A 20 -16.35 -21.16 -2.81
C ALA A 20 -15.91 -21.92 -4.07
N LEU A 21 -15.48 -21.18 -5.10
CA LEU A 21 -14.97 -21.77 -6.34
C LEU A 21 -13.59 -22.38 -6.12
N SER A 22 -13.31 -23.53 -6.76
CA SER A 22 -11.96 -24.11 -6.80
C SER A 22 -10.99 -23.24 -7.62
N PHE A 23 -9.68 -23.45 -7.48
CA PHE A 23 -8.69 -22.67 -8.23
C PHE A 23 -8.77 -22.91 -9.74
N GLU A 24 -9.13 -24.13 -10.14
CA GLU A 24 -9.38 -24.53 -11.52
C GLU A 24 -10.52 -23.71 -12.12
N VAL A 25 -11.68 -23.66 -11.43
CA VAL A 25 -12.84 -22.90 -11.88
C VAL A 25 -12.55 -21.38 -11.90
N GLN A 26 -11.76 -20.90 -10.94
CA GLN A 26 -11.30 -19.50 -10.94
C GLN A 26 -10.39 -19.19 -12.15
N ALA A 27 -9.46 -20.08 -12.47
CA ALA A 27 -8.56 -19.95 -13.62
C ALA A 27 -9.36 -19.96 -14.93
N ASP A 28 -10.25 -20.94 -15.10
CA ASP A 28 -11.10 -21.08 -16.29
C ASP A 28 -11.97 -19.83 -16.50
N ARG A 29 -12.49 -19.25 -15.43
CA ARG A 29 -13.24 -17.99 -15.47
C ARG A 29 -12.39 -16.81 -15.95
N LEU A 30 -11.13 -16.72 -15.53
CA LEU A 30 -10.22 -15.65 -15.94
C LEU A 30 -9.80 -15.81 -17.40
N LEU A 31 -9.50 -17.03 -17.85
CA LEU A 31 -9.20 -17.35 -19.24
C LEU A 31 -10.40 -17.00 -20.15
N LYS A 32 -11.61 -17.41 -19.75
CA LYS A 32 -12.85 -17.08 -20.49
C LYS A 32 -13.11 -15.57 -20.62
N ARG A 33 -12.60 -14.76 -19.69
CA ARG A 33 -12.70 -13.29 -19.72
C ARG A 33 -11.65 -12.64 -20.62
N GLY A 34 -10.79 -13.42 -21.29
CA GLY A 34 -9.78 -12.91 -22.21
C GLY A 34 -8.39 -12.72 -21.58
N LEU A 35 -8.12 -13.31 -20.41
CA LEU A 35 -6.76 -13.32 -19.85
C LEU A 35 -5.90 -14.33 -20.61
N VAL A 36 -4.78 -13.87 -21.16
CA VAL A 36 -3.81 -14.72 -21.84
C VAL A 36 -2.83 -15.28 -20.80
N ALA A 37 -2.92 -16.58 -20.53
CA ALA A 37 -2.10 -17.28 -19.54
C ALA A 37 -1.98 -18.77 -19.85
N ASP A 38 -0.90 -19.39 -19.38
CA ASP A 38 -0.91 -20.84 -19.16
C ASP A 38 -1.85 -21.18 -17.99
N ARG A 39 -2.66 -22.22 -18.16
CA ARG A 39 -3.70 -22.57 -17.19
C ARG A 39 -3.11 -23.08 -15.88
N ASP A 40 -2.09 -23.93 -15.95
CA ASP A 40 -1.50 -24.55 -14.77
C ASP A 40 -0.69 -23.52 -13.98
N GLU A 41 0.05 -22.65 -14.68
CA GLU A 41 0.70 -21.49 -14.08
C GLU A 41 -0.30 -20.57 -13.36
N LEU A 42 -1.45 -20.29 -13.99
CA LEU A 42 -2.49 -19.46 -13.39
C LEU A 42 -3.04 -20.10 -12.11
N ILE A 43 -3.30 -21.41 -12.12
CA ILE A 43 -3.76 -22.15 -10.93
C ILE A 43 -2.72 -22.08 -9.81
N GLN A 44 -1.44 -22.31 -10.12
CA GLN A 44 -0.35 -22.21 -9.14
C GLN A 44 -0.25 -20.80 -8.54
N ARG A 45 -0.38 -19.76 -9.36
CA ARG A 45 -0.37 -18.38 -8.88
C ARG A 45 -1.60 -18.09 -8.02
N LEU A 46 -2.80 -18.51 -8.43
CA LEU A 46 -4.03 -18.33 -7.67
C LEU A 46 -3.97 -19.03 -6.30
N SER A 47 -3.39 -20.22 -6.22
CA SER A 47 -3.22 -20.92 -4.93
C SER A 47 -2.23 -20.20 -4.01
N SER A 48 -1.21 -19.54 -4.56
CA SER A 48 -0.21 -18.80 -3.78
C SER A 48 -0.69 -17.45 -3.23
N VAL A 49 -1.54 -16.71 -3.97
CA VAL A 49 -1.93 -15.33 -3.57
C VAL A 49 -3.43 -15.12 -3.37
N SER A 50 -4.27 -16.10 -3.71
CA SER A 50 -5.74 -16.02 -3.83
C SER A 50 -6.26 -15.16 -4.99
N TYR A 51 -7.41 -15.55 -5.53
CA TYR A 51 -8.14 -14.79 -6.56
C TYR A 51 -8.43 -13.35 -6.15
N TYR A 52 -8.84 -13.11 -4.90
CA TYR A 52 -9.18 -11.75 -4.45
C TYR A 52 -8.00 -10.80 -4.50
N ARG A 53 -6.79 -11.28 -4.22
CA ARG A 53 -5.58 -10.48 -4.33
C ARG A 53 -5.24 -10.21 -5.79
N LEU A 54 -5.18 -11.25 -6.62
CA LEU A 54 -4.83 -11.12 -8.03
C LEU A 54 -5.85 -10.26 -8.80
N SER A 55 -7.14 -10.40 -8.49
CA SER A 55 -8.22 -9.65 -9.16
C SER A 55 -8.13 -8.13 -8.96
N GLY A 56 -7.52 -7.65 -7.88
CA GLY A 56 -7.23 -6.23 -7.70
C GLY A 56 -6.26 -5.68 -8.75
N TYR A 57 -5.28 -6.49 -9.16
CA TYR A 57 -4.30 -6.13 -10.19
C TYR A 57 -4.85 -6.29 -11.62
N LEU A 58 -5.88 -7.11 -11.80
CA LEU A 58 -6.57 -7.31 -13.07
C LEU A 58 -7.58 -6.19 -13.39
N TYR A 59 -8.04 -5.44 -12.39
CA TYR A 59 -9.06 -4.40 -12.56
C TYR A 59 -8.71 -3.34 -13.62
N PRO A 60 -7.49 -2.77 -13.68
CA PRO A 60 -7.11 -1.78 -14.69
C PRO A 60 -7.12 -2.29 -16.13
N TYR A 61 -7.03 -3.61 -16.31
CA TYR A 61 -7.00 -4.26 -17.62
C TYR A 61 -8.40 -4.63 -18.14
N ARG A 62 -9.46 -4.31 -17.38
CA ARG A 62 -10.84 -4.56 -17.83
C ARG A 62 -11.25 -3.56 -18.90
N LYS A 63 -12.14 -4.00 -19.78
CA LYS A 63 -12.91 -3.13 -20.66
C LYS A 63 -13.89 -2.31 -19.80
N GLU A 64 -14.14 -1.07 -20.19
CA GLU A 64 -15.03 -0.19 -19.44
C GLU A 64 -16.45 -0.77 -19.36
N GLY A 65 -17.02 -0.82 -18.16
CA GLY A 65 -18.36 -1.40 -17.93
C GLY A 65 -18.45 -2.92 -18.06
N SER A 66 -17.34 -3.64 -18.25
CA SER A 66 -17.33 -5.10 -18.44
C SER A 66 -16.39 -5.83 -17.47
N ASP A 67 -16.65 -7.13 -17.30
CA ASP A 67 -15.80 -8.07 -16.57
C ASP A 67 -14.74 -8.73 -17.47
N GLU A 68 -14.78 -8.46 -18.78
CA GLU A 68 -13.79 -8.90 -19.76
C GLU A 68 -12.53 -8.04 -19.74
N PHE A 69 -11.40 -8.66 -20.07
CA PHE A 69 -10.11 -8.01 -20.20
C PHE A 69 -9.89 -7.47 -21.61
N ARG A 70 -9.05 -6.44 -21.70
CA ARG A 70 -8.57 -5.91 -22.98
C ARG A 70 -7.79 -6.99 -23.72
N GLU A 71 -7.88 -6.97 -25.04
CA GLU A 71 -7.18 -7.93 -25.87
C GLU A 71 -5.67 -7.90 -25.61
N GLY A 72 -5.06 -9.08 -25.54
CA GLY A 72 -3.63 -9.21 -25.25
C GLY A 72 -3.24 -9.05 -23.78
N THR A 73 -4.18 -8.91 -22.83
CA THR A 73 -3.83 -8.87 -21.39
C THR A 73 -3.15 -10.16 -20.97
N ARG A 74 -1.85 -10.11 -20.64
CA ARG A 74 -1.05 -11.29 -20.28
C ARG A 74 -0.91 -11.41 -18.77
N LEU A 75 -1.01 -12.65 -18.25
CA LEU A 75 -0.80 -12.92 -16.83
C LEU A 75 0.58 -12.51 -16.32
N GLY A 76 1.61 -12.59 -17.17
CA GLY A 76 2.97 -12.13 -16.85
C GLY A 76 3.03 -10.66 -16.42
N GLU A 77 2.40 -9.76 -17.18
CA GLU A 77 2.39 -8.32 -16.90
C GLU A 77 1.68 -8.00 -15.58
N VAL A 78 0.51 -8.61 -15.37
CA VAL A 78 -0.28 -8.44 -14.15
C VAL A 78 0.50 -8.94 -12.94
N TRP A 79 1.21 -10.06 -13.09
CA TRP A 79 2.00 -10.66 -12.03
C TRP A 79 3.24 -9.86 -11.69
N ASN A 80 3.94 -9.33 -12.69
CA ASN A 80 5.09 -8.47 -12.46
C ASN A 80 4.70 -7.22 -11.69
N ARG A 81 3.55 -6.60 -12.03
CA ARG A 81 2.99 -5.49 -11.26
C ARG A 81 2.70 -5.86 -9.80
N TYR A 82 2.13 -7.05 -9.57
CA TYR A 82 1.93 -7.57 -8.22
C TYR A 82 3.25 -7.77 -7.46
N CYS A 83 4.25 -8.38 -8.09
CA CYS A 83 5.57 -8.62 -7.53
C CYS A 83 6.29 -7.32 -7.18
N PHE A 84 6.23 -6.33 -8.09
CA PHE A 84 6.76 -4.99 -7.87
C PHE A 84 6.13 -4.35 -6.63
N ASP A 85 4.80 -4.28 -6.55
CA ASP A 85 4.09 -3.68 -5.41
C ASP A 85 4.43 -4.37 -4.08
N ARG A 86 4.50 -5.71 -4.08
CA ARG A 86 4.89 -6.50 -2.90
C ARG A 86 6.30 -6.12 -2.44
N ARG A 87 7.26 -6.02 -3.35
CA ARG A 87 8.67 -5.70 -3.03
C ARG A 87 8.82 -4.24 -2.61
N LEU A 88 8.13 -3.33 -3.28
CA LEU A 88 8.08 -1.92 -2.90
C LEU A 88 7.52 -1.75 -1.48
N ARG A 89 6.47 -2.49 -1.12
CA ARG A 89 5.91 -2.47 0.25
C ARG A 89 6.93 -2.88 1.30
N VAL A 90 7.75 -3.90 1.03
CA VAL A 90 8.81 -4.33 1.95
C VAL A 90 9.86 -3.24 2.13
N LEU A 91 10.28 -2.59 1.04
CA LEU A 91 11.20 -1.45 1.11
C LEU A 91 10.59 -0.30 1.92
N MET A 92 9.32 0.04 1.70
CA MET A 92 8.65 1.08 2.48
C MET A 92 8.59 0.75 3.97
N LEU A 93 8.34 -0.51 4.34
CA LEU A 93 8.34 -0.92 5.74
C LEU A 93 9.73 -0.81 6.38
N ASP A 94 10.81 -1.18 5.68
CA ASP A 94 12.20 -1.00 6.15
C ASP A 94 12.55 0.49 6.33
N ALA A 95 12.02 1.39 5.50
CA ALA A 95 12.17 2.82 5.74
C ALA A 95 11.41 3.30 6.98
N ILE A 96 10.14 2.92 7.08
CA ILE A 96 9.25 3.36 8.17
C ILE A 96 9.77 2.89 9.52
N GLU A 97 10.26 1.66 9.62
CA GLU A 97 10.83 1.10 10.86
C GLU A 97 11.98 1.97 11.40
N ARG A 98 12.95 2.34 10.55
CA ARG A 98 14.06 3.22 10.95
C ARG A 98 13.59 4.63 11.33
N ILE A 99 12.64 5.17 10.59
CA ILE A 99 12.06 6.50 10.86
C ILE A 99 11.35 6.50 12.21
N GLU A 100 10.54 5.47 12.48
CA GLU A 100 9.80 5.31 13.73
C GLU A 100 10.75 5.25 14.93
N VAL A 101 11.80 4.43 14.84
CA VAL A 101 12.84 4.34 15.88
C VAL A 101 13.51 5.69 16.10
N SER A 102 13.93 6.39 15.03
CA SER A 102 14.59 7.70 15.17
C SER A 102 13.69 8.76 15.80
N ILE A 103 12.41 8.83 15.39
CA ILE A 103 11.44 9.76 15.98
C ILE A 103 11.23 9.42 17.45
N ARG A 104 10.97 8.15 17.78
CA ARG A 104 10.78 7.69 19.16
C ARG A 104 11.97 8.06 20.04
N THR A 105 13.19 7.81 19.58
CA THR A 105 14.42 8.15 20.32
C THR A 105 14.52 9.65 20.57
N LYS A 106 14.29 10.50 19.55
CA LYS A 106 14.34 11.96 19.71
C LYS A 106 13.25 12.46 20.67
N THR A 107 12.04 11.93 20.56
CA THR A 107 10.94 12.25 21.46
C THR A 107 11.29 11.91 22.91
N VAL A 108 11.75 10.68 23.18
CA VAL A 108 12.15 10.26 24.53
C VAL A 108 13.31 11.11 25.04
N TYR A 109 14.34 11.34 24.21
CA TYR A 109 15.48 12.16 24.59
C TYR A 109 15.06 13.56 25.03
N HIS A 110 14.33 14.30 24.18
CA HIS A 110 13.92 15.66 24.50
C HIS A 110 12.94 15.70 25.67
N PHE A 111 12.02 14.74 25.76
CA PHE A 111 11.03 14.69 26.82
C PHE A 111 11.64 14.34 28.18
N SER A 112 12.55 13.36 28.25
CA SER A 112 13.26 13.02 29.49
C SER A 112 14.21 14.12 29.95
N HIS A 113 14.81 14.89 29.04
CA HIS A 113 15.62 16.06 29.44
C HIS A 113 14.76 17.22 29.95
N ALA A 114 13.52 17.36 29.48
CA ALA A 114 12.61 18.42 29.92
C ALA A 114 11.87 18.07 31.23
N HIS A 115 11.51 16.80 31.43
CA HIS A 115 10.60 16.35 32.49
C HIS A 115 11.19 15.27 33.42
N GLY A 116 12.47 14.94 33.26
CA GLY A 116 13.15 13.88 34.01
C GLY A 116 12.89 12.48 33.46
N ALA A 117 13.64 11.50 33.96
CA ALA A 117 13.61 10.11 33.47
C ALA A 117 12.21 9.47 33.53
N PHE A 118 11.38 9.86 34.49
CA PHE A 118 10.00 9.37 34.67
C PHE A 118 8.93 10.40 34.31
N GLY A 119 9.27 11.46 33.56
CA GLY A 119 8.30 12.49 33.20
C GLY A 119 7.06 11.94 32.47
N TYR A 120 7.14 10.73 31.89
CA TYR A 120 6.03 10.11 31.15
C TYR A 120 5.00 9.47 32.09
N CYS A 121 5.36 9.28 33.36
CA CYS A 121 4.45 8.88 34.42
C CYS A 121 3.69 10.08 35.00
N ASP A 122 4.11 11.31 34.70
CA ASP A 122 3.47 12.53 35.17
C ASP A 122 2.55 13.10 34.08
N VAL A 123 1.24 13.01 34.31
CA VAL A 123 0.20 13.54 33.41
C VAL A 123 0.34 15.06 33.22
N SER A 124 0.94 15.77 34.17
CA SER A 124 1.16 17.23 34.08
C SER A 124 2.31 17.63 33.14
N ALA A 125 3.18 16.68 32.78
CA ALA A 125 4.28 16.88 31.82
C ALA A 125 3.82 16.86 30.35
N PHE A 126 2.58 16.43 30.08
CA PHE A 126 2.04 16.40 28.71
C PHE A 126 1.29 17.70 28.37
N PRO A 127 1.29 18.14 27.10
CA PRO A 127 0.48 19.28 26.66
C PRO A 127 -0.99 19.01 27.00
N LYS A 128 -1.64 19.95 27.71
CA LYS A 128 -3.05 19.85 28.12
C LYS A 128 -3.91 19.38 26.93
N MET A 129 -4.33 18.12 26.92
CA MET A 129 -5.34 17.63 25.98
C MET A 129 -6.66 18.30 26.35
N LYS A 130 -6.95 19.46 25.75
CA LYS A 130 -8.25 20.11 25.92
C LYS A 130 -9.33 19.16 25.41
N ASN A 131 -10.30 18.90 26.30
CA ASN A 131 -11.42 17.98 26.20
C ASN A 131 -11.98 17.75 24.78
N ARG A 132 -12.41 16.50 24.54
CA ARG A 132 -13.04 15.92 23.34
C ARG A 132 -14.26 16.69 22.75
N LYS A 133 -14.70 17.79 23.35
CA LYS A 133 -15.82 18.63 22.90
C LYS A 133 -15.42 19.81 22.00
N THR A 134 -14.13 20.01 21.71
CA THR A 134 -13.64 21.26 21.11
C THR A 134 -13.51 21.25 19.57
N PHE A 135 -13.61 20.11 18.87
CA PHE A 135 -13.42 20.07 17.41
C PHE A 135 -14.38 19.11 16.66
N PRO A 136 -15.63 19.50 16.38
CA PRO A 136 -16.58 18.67 15.62
C PRO A 136 -16.18 18.48 14.14
N ASN A 137 -15.34 19.36 13.59
CA ASN A 137 -15.03 19.40 12.15
C ASN A 137 -13.76 18.63 11.75
N TRP A 138 -13.11 17.93 12.68
CA TRP A 138 -11.86 17.18 12.43
C TRP A 138 -12.08 15.80 11.77
N HIS A 139 -13.32 15.46 11.42
CA HIS A 139 -13.68 14.21 10.73
C HIS A 139 -14.35 14.47 9.37
N GLY A 140 -13.91 15.51 8.66
CA GLY A 140 -14.15 15.61 7.22
C GLY A 140 -13.31 14.54 6.52
N ALA A 141 -13.95 13.62 5.79
CA ALA A 141 -13.28 12.61 4.98
C ALA A 141 -12.50 13.29 3.84
N HIS A 142 -11.27 13.75 4.13
CA HIS A 142 -10.32 14.03 3.08
C HIS A 142 -9.99 12.69 2.42
N LYS A 143 -10.57 12.44 1.24
CA LYS A 143 -10.08 11.41 0.33
C LYS A 143 -8.62 11.76 0.03
N LEU A 144 -7.69 11.08 0.69
CA LEU A 144 -6.30 11.06 0.27
C LEU A 144 -6.29 10.44 -1.12
N ARG A 145 -6.08 11.30 -2.13
CA ARG A 145 -6.03 10.88 -3.53
C ARG A 145 -4.82 9.94 -3.68
N ASN A 146 -5.03 8.82 -4.37
CA ASN A 146 -4.13 7.66 -4.44
C ASN A 146 -2.90 7.89 -5.35
N ASP A 147 -2.48 9.14 -5.52
CA ASP A 147 -1.40 9.60 -6.42
C ASP A 147 -0.18 10.13 -5.65
N ARG A 148 -0.04 9.78 -4.36
CA ARG A 148 1.01 10.32 -3.47
C ARG A 148 2.02 9.29 -2.99
N SER A 149 1.98 8.05 -3.48
CA SER A 149 2.92 6.99 -3.13
C SER A 149 4.37 7.41 -3.42
N GLY A 150 4.58 8.07 -4.56
CA GLY A 150 5.86 8.69 -4.92
C GLY A 150 6.34 9.70 -3.89
N ILE A 151 5.44 10.56 -3.39
CA ILE A 151 5.77 11.56 -2.34
C ILE A 151 6.25 10.87 -1.06
N LEU A 152 5.59 9.79 -0.66
CA LEU A 152 5.98 9.02 0.53
C LEU A 152 7.36 8.37 0.36
N ILE A 153 7.70 7.88 -0.84
CA ILE A 153 9.04 7.38 -1.16
C ILE A 153 10.06 8.52 -0.98
N MET A 154 9.74 9.75 -1.40
CA MET A 154 10.66 10.92 -1.22
C MET A 154 10.84 11.27 0.25
N MET A 155 9.75 11.33 1.00
CA MET A 155 9.82 11.61 2.43
C MET A 155 10.67 10.54 3.13
N CYS A 156 10.41 9.27 2.84
CA CYS A 156 11.22 8.18 3.38
C CYS A 156 12.70 8.37 3.05
N TRP A 157 13.03 8.73 1.81
CA TRP A 157 14.40 8.97 1.41
C TRP A 157 15.07 10.16 2.15
N ASP A 158 14.43 11.34 2.20
CA ASP A 158 14.98 12.52 2.90
C ASP A 158 15.23 12.22 4.38
N PHE A 159 14.29 11.56 5.04
CA PHE A 159 14.45 11.14 6.43
C PHE A 159 15.60 10.15 6.57
N LEU A 160 15.67 9.11 5.74
CA LEU A 160 16.73 8.11 5.78
C LEU A 160 18.12 8.71 5.56
N ARG A 161 18.28 9.72 4.72
CA ARG A 161 19.56 10.43 4.56
C ARG A 161 20.04 11.07 5.88
N LYS A 162 19.11 11.60 6.68
CA LYS A 162 19.43 12.30 7.94
C LYS A 162 19.62 11.33 9.11
N ILE A 163 18.90 10.20 9.13
CA ILE A 163 18.89 9.26 10.27
C ILE A 163 19.73 8.01 10.05
N SER A 164 19.98 7.62 8.79
CA SER A 164 20.68 6.38 8.42
C SER A 164 21.47 6.59 7.12
N PRO A 165 22.53 7.42 7.12
CA PRO A 165 23.27 7.80 5.91
C PRO A 165 23.98 6.61 5.23
N THR A 166 24.26 5.53 5.97
CA THR A 166 24.85 4.29 5.44
C THR A 166 23.82 3.36 4.79
N SER A 167 22.53 3.73 4.81
CA SER A 167 21.45 2.91 4.26
C SER A 167 21.51 2.83 2.73
N ARG A 168 21.59 1.60 2.20
CA ARG A 168 21.43 1.29 0.77
C ARG A 168 19.96 1.23 0.34
N TRP A 169 19.05 1.86 1.07
CA TRP A 169 17.63 1.83 0.76
C TRP A 169 17.32 2.43 -0.61
N ARG A 170 17.93 3.59 -0.92
CA ARG A 170 17.78 4.26 -2.23
C ARG A 170 18.20 3.33 -3.37
N GLU A 171 19.38 2.75 -3.28
CA GLU A 171 19.92 1.84 -4.30
C GLU A 171 19.00 0.64 -4.56
N ARG A 172 18.38 0.09 -3.50
CA ARG A 172 17.43 -1.02 -3.62
C ARG A 172 16.11 -0.61 -4.26
N VAL A 173 15.61 0.59 -3.97
CA VAL A 173 14.43 1.15 -4.65
C VAL A 173 14.74 1.36 -6.13
N GLU A 174 15.86 1.99 -6.47
CA GLU A 174 16.29 2.19 -7.87
C GLU A 174 16.51 0.87 -8.61
N ALA A 175 17.13 -0.12 -7.96
CA ALA A 175 17.28 -1.46 -8.50
C ALA A 175 15.92 -2.13 -8.78
N LEU A 176 14.93 -1.95 -7.89
CA LEU A 176 13.58 -2.48 -8.11
C LEU A 176 12.92 -1.88 -9.36
N PHE A 177 13.02 -0.56 -9.56
CA PHE A 177 12.48 0.07 -10.78
C PHE A 177 13.21 -0.37 -12.04
N ARG A 178 14.52 -0.63 -11.97
CA ARG A 178 15.28 -1.17 -13.11
C ARG A 178 14.92 -2.61 -13.46
N GLU A 179 14.52 -3.40 -12.47
CA GLU A 179 14.12 -4.80 -12.66
C GLU A 179 12.71 -4.95 -13.26
N TYR A 180 11.83 -3.97 -13.04
CA TYR A 180 10.45 -3.94 -13.58
C TYR A 180 10.20 -2.70 -14.44
N PRO A 181 10.89 -2.53 -15.59
CA PRO A 181 10.75 -1.36 -16.45
C PRO A 181 9.33 -1.18 -17.03
N GLU A 182 8.55 -2.26 -17.10
CA GLU A 182 7.18 -2.28 -17.58
C GLU A 182 6.17 -1.69 -16.61
N VAL A 183 6.54 -1.45 -15.34
CA VAL A 183 5.67 -0.81 -14.34
C VAL A 183 5.90 0.70 -14.40
N PRO A 184 4.98 1.49 -14.98
CA PRO A 184 5.19 2.91 -15.17
C PRO A 184 5.29 3.64 -13.83
N SER A 185 6.36 4.41 -13.63
CA SER A 185 6.56 5.25 -12.44
C SER A 185 5.40 6.24 -12.24
N ILE A 186 4.76 6.66 -13.33
CA ILE A 186 3.58 7.53 -13.31
C ILE A 186 2.38 6.93 -12.58
N ASN A 187 2.25 5.60 -12.53
CA ASN A 187 1.21 4.93 -11.74
C ASN A 187 1.43 5.10 -10.23
N LEU A 188 2.63 5.47 -9.80
CA LEU A 188 2.98 5.78 -8.42
C LEU A 188 2.97 7.30 -8.15
N GLY A 189 2.65 8.12 -9.17
CA GLY A 189 2.71 9.59 -9.09
C GLY A 189 4.11 10.16 -9.29
N LEU A 190 5.04 9.41 -9.89
CA LEU A 190 6.40 9.85 -10.22
C LEU A 190 6.48 10.23 -11.71
N THR A 191 7.27 11.24 -12.07
CA THR A 191 7.54 11.56 -13.49
C THR A 191 8.40 10.46 -14.14
N GLU A 192 8.47 10.42 -15.48
CA GLU A 192 9.27 9.40 -16.18
C GLU A 192 10.77 9.50 -15.83
N ASP A 193 11.31 10.72 -15.72
CA ASP A 193 12.70 10.99 -15.35
C ASP A 193 12.88 11.35 -13.85
N TRP A 194 12.05 10.77 -12.99
CA TRP A 194 12.10 11.07 -11.56
C TRP A 194 13.44 10.70 -10.91
N MET A 195 14.23 9.77 -11.47
CA MET A 195 15.53 9.42 -10.86
C MET A 195 16.59 10.52 -11.01
N ASN A 196 16.53 11.33 -12.06
CA ASN A 196 17.52 12.37 -12.36
C ASN A 196 17.03 13.79 -12.04
N HIS A 197 15.74 13.94 -11.73
CA HIS A 197 15.12 15.24 -11.58
C HIS A 197 15.82 16.08 -10.45
N PRO A 198 15.99 17.40 -10.61
CA PRO A 198 16.82 18.21 -9.72
C PRO A 198 16.40 18.20 -8.25
N ILE A 199 15.09 18.04 -7.99
CA ILE A 199 14.54 17.89 -6.63
C ILE A 199 15.13 16.68 -5.87
N TRP A 200 15.77 15.75 -6.59
CA TRP A 200 16.41 14.52 -6.06
C TRP A 200 17.93 14.58 -6.05
N LYS A 201 18.52 15.75 -6.29
CA LYS A 201 19.96 15.96 -6.07
C LYS A 201 20.18 16.49 -4.64
N PRO A 202 21.24 16.03 -3.95
CA PRO A 202 21.64 16.52 -2.62
C PRO A 202 21.71 18.02 -2.48
#